data_AF-A0A0Q6WSV9-F1
#
_entry.id   AF-A0A0Q6WSV9-F1
#
_cell.length_a   1.000
_cell.length_b   1.000
_cell.length_c   1.000
_cell.angle_alpha   90.00
_cell.angle_beta   90.00
_cell.angle_gamma   90.00
#
_symmetry.space_group_name_H-M   'P 1'
#
loop_
_entity.id
_entity.type
_entity.pdbx_description
1 polymer ?
#
loop_
_entity_poly.entity_id
_entity_poly.type
_entity_poly.pdbx_seq_one_letter_code
_entity_poly.pdbx_strand_id
1 'polypeptide(L)'
;MSFIPQALTQASSWHYLCGQARLCIGADDFETGDLVSCAAEAAVVLDLAGELLDALAAAGLVSAADWQWVAQSGAISVSGAQASWRGAEVQAQLSLPWTTLRALGEAPEVPGLQWHATAAECVLAQWRLGDEELAALELGGLLLLEAPASRQLRARAEPTGEAPWQLVARWEQPLPLEVVMGWNGPPPAAPIQCQLIDATRPDVPRARGRLVPWGTGQALRIETV
;
A
#
# COMPACT_ATOMS: atom_id res chain seq x y z
N MET A 1 -37.71 23.71 -5.69
CA MET A 1 -36.43 23.38 -5.02
C MET A 1 -36.71 22.21 -4.10
N SER A 2 -36.15 21.03 -4.39
CA SER A 2 -36.34 19.84 -3.56
C SER A 2 -34.99 19.46 -2.97
N PHE A 3 -34.82 19.64 -1.66
CA PHE A 3 -33.71 19.08 -0.91
C PHE A 3 -34.03 17.59 -0.67
N ILE A 4 -33.19 16.71 -1.18
CA ILE A 4 -33.18 15.32 -0.75
C ILE A 4 -32.53 15.33 0.64
N PRO A 5 -33.21 14.88 1.72
CA PRO A 5 -32.51 14.63 2.96
C PRO A 5 -31.57 13.45 2.71
N GLN A 6 -30.27 13.70 2.63
CA GLN A 6 -29.30 12.63 2.82
C GLN A 6 -29.55 12.07 4.22
N ALA A 7 -30.02 10.83 4.29
CA ALA A 7 -29.99 10.07 5.53
C ALA A 7 -28.52 9.95 5.95
N LEU A 8 -28.11 10.76 6.92
CA LEU A 8 -26.86 10.63 7.65
C LEU A 8 -26.99 9.42 8.59
N THR A 9 -27.01 8.21 8.03
CA THR A 9 -26.56 7.03 8.77
C THR A 9 -25.06 6.92 8.55
N GLN A 10 -24.29 7.90 9.04
CA GLN A 10 -22.85 7.74 9.17
C GLN A 10 -22.63 6.94 10.46
N ALA A 11 -22.21 5.69 10.33
CA ALA A 11 -21.65 4.96 11.46
C ALA A 11 -20.53 5.82 12.06
N SER A 12 -20.61 6.08 13.36
CA SER A 12 -19.56 6.79 14.10
C SER A 12 -18.24 6.05 13.89
N SER A 13 -17.24 6.72 13.33
CA SER A 13 -15.90 6.16 13.15
C SER A 13 -14.90 6.88 14.06
N TRP A 14 -14.13 6.11 14.81
CA TRP A 14 -13.07 6.61 15.68
C TRP A 14 -11.70 6.28 15.08
N HIS A 15 -10.82 7.28 15.06
CA HIS A 15 -9.51 7.16 14.44
C HIS A 15 -8.41 7.20 15.52
N TYR A 16 -7.46 6.28 15.42
CA TYR A 16 -6.31 6.16 16.32
C TYR A 16 -5.01 6.05 15.56
N LEU A 17 -3.94 6.57 16.16
CA LEU A 17 -2.58 6.52 15.63
C LEU A 17 -1.63 5.88 16.64
N CYS A 18 -0.70 5.07 16.14
CA CYS A 18 0.46 4.56 16.89
C CYS A 18 1.71 4.70 16.01
N GLY A 19 2.42 5.82 16.16
CA GLY A 19 3.50 6.18 15.24
C GLY A 19 2.97 6.38 13.82
N GLN A 20 3.38 5.52 12.88
CA GLN A 20 2.86 5.52 11.50
C GLN A 20 1.71 4.52 11.27
N ALA A 21 1.42 3.65 12.24
CA ALA A 21 0.27 2.77 12.20
C ALA A 21 -1.02 3.55 12.46
N ARG A 22 -2.12 3.13 11.83
CA ARG A 22 -3.42 3.77 11.95
C ARG A 22 -4.51 2.75 12.10
N LEU A 23 -5.50 3.07 12.91
CA LEU A 23 -6.65 2.23 13.16
C LEU A 23 -7.91 3.11 13.06
N CYS A 24 -8.80 2.73 12.17
CA CYS A 24 -10.15 3.29 12.09
C CYS A 24 -11.11 2.25 12.63
N ILE A 25 -11.94 2.61 13.60
CA ILE A 25 -12.86 1.69 14.26
C ILE A 25 -14.28 2.20 14.05
N GLY A 26 -15.17 1.35 13.58
CA GLY A 26 -16.61 1.62 13.47
C GLY A 26 -17.39 0.58 14.27
N ALA A 27 -18.50 0.98 14.89
CA ALA A 27 -19.41 0.06 15.56
C ALA A 27 -20.58 -0.29 14.64
N ASP A 28 -20.90 -1.58 14.51
CA ASP A 28 -21.94 -2.04 13.57
C ASP A 28 -23.37 -1.84 14.14
N ASP A 29 -23.54 -1.75 15.46
CA ASP A 29 -24.85 -1.69 16.14
C ASP A 29 -24.89 -0.76 17.37
N PHE A 30 -23.89 0.10 17.56
CA PHE A 30 -23.92 1.06 18.66
C PHE A 30 -24.78 2.26 18.22
N GLU A 31 -26.02 2.35 18.73
CA GLU A 31 -26.82 3.58 18.71
C GLU A 31 -26.16 4.62 19.65
N THR A 32 -24.95 5.05 19.30
CA THR A 32 -24.55 6.40 19.69
C THR A 32 -25.57 7.30 19.02
N GLY A 33 -26.31 8.12 19.78
CA GLY A 33 -27.15 9.17 19.21
C GLY A 33 -26.31 10.14 18.35
N ASP A 34 -26.78 11.37 18.12
CA ASP A 34 -25.95 12.44 17.54
C ASP A 34 -24.81 12.82 18.51
N LEU A 35 -23.85 11.90 18.72
CA LEU A 35 -22.75 12.03 19.64
C LEU A 35 -21.56 12.54 18.85
N VAL A 36 -21.18 13.77 19.17
CA VAL A 36 -19.90 14.34 18.78
C VAL A 36 -18.83 13.41 19.35
N SER A 37 -18.01 12.79 18.49
CA SER A 37 -16.95 11.86 18.91
C SER A 37 -16.13 12.49 20.04
N CYS A 38 -16.32 12.00 21.27
CA CYS A 38 -15.63 12.50 22.45
C CYS A 38 -14.56 11.50 22.91
N ALA A 39 -13.55 11.98 23.63
CA ALA A 39 -12.42 11.15 24.05
C ALA A 39 -12.82 9.95 24.94
N ALA A 40 -13.91 10.06 25.69
CA ALA A 40 -14.40 8.98 26.55
C ALA A 40 -14.99 7.82 25.73
N GLU A 41 -15.82 8.11 24.73
CA GLU A 41 -16.37 7.10 23.81
C GLU A 41 -15.26 6.46 22.99
N ALA A 42 -14.27 7.25 22.56
CA ALA A 42 -13.10 6.73 21.88
C ALA A 42 -12.38 5.67 22.74
N ALA A 43 -12.10 5.97 24.01
CA ALA A 43 -11.47 4.98 24.90
C ALA A 43 -12.26 3.67 24.97
N VAL A 44 -13.60 3.75 25.13
CA VAL A 44 -14.46 2.55 25.15
C VAL A 44 -14.38 1.76 23.85
N VAL A 45 -14.43 2.44 22.70
CA VAL A 45 -14.37 1.79 21.38
C VAL A 45 -13.01 1.15 21.12
N LEU A 46 -11.93 1.75 21.62
CA LEU A 46 -10.60 1.17 21.54
C LEU A 46 -10.48 -0.10 22.41
N ASP A 47 -11.07 -0.10 23.60
CA ASP A 47 -11.12 -1.26 24.49
C ASP A 47 -11.89 -2.44 23.84
N LEU A 48 -12.96 -2.16 23.08
CA LEU A 48 -13.69 -3.19 22.31
C LEU A 48 -12.81 -3.87 21.23
N ALA A 49 -11.76 -3.20 20.77
CA ALA A 49 -10.77 -3.76 19.84
C ALA A 49 -9.58 -4.41 20.57
N GLY A 50 -9.62 -4.58 21.89
CA GLY A 50 -8.50 -5.06 22.71
C GLY A 50 -7.84 -6.34 22.21
N GLU A 51 -8.62 -7.34 21.78
CA GLU A 51 -8.09 -8.60 21.23
C GLU A 51 -7.21 -8.37 19.98
N LEU A 52 -7.61 -7.45 19.11
CA LEU A 52 -6.81 -7.05 17.95
C LEU A 52 -5.52 -6.36 18.41
N LEU A 53 -5.61 -5.43 19.36
CA LEU A 53 -4.46 -4.67 19.84
C LEU A 53 -3.41 -5.57 20.50
N ASP A 54 -3.85 -6.50 21.33
CA ASP A 54 -3.00 -7.50 21.99
C ASP A 54 -2.30 -8.40 20.95
N ALA A 55 -3.04 -8.86 19.95
CA ALA A 55 -2.48 -9.69 18.88
C ALA A 55 -1.47 -8.91 18.01
N LEU A 56 -1.74 -7.64 17.69
CA LEU A 56 -0.80 -6.78 16.95
C LEU A 56 0.50 -6.54 17.74
N ALA A 57 0.39 -6.33 19.05
CA ALA A 57 1.54 -6.18 19.93
C ALA A 57 2.34 -7.49 20.04
N ALA A 58 1.66 -8.62 20.19
CA ALA A 58 2.30 -9.95 20.23
C ALA A 58 3.03 -10.28 18.92
N ALA A 59 2.49 -9.85 17.78
CA ALA A 59 3.11 -9.99 16.46
C ALA A 59 4.25 -8.98 16.20
N GLY A 60 4.54 -8.07 17.15
CA GLY A 60 5.60 -7.05 17.00
C GLY A 60 5.31 -5.98 15.95
N LEU A 61 4.05 -5.85 15.51
CA LEU A 61 3.62 -4.94 14.44
C LEU A 61 3.48 -3.49 14.92
N VAL A 62 3.11 -3.34 16.18
CA VAL A 62 3.04 -2.05 16.88
C VAL A 62 3.81 -2.20 18.18
N SER A 63 4.62 -1.20 18.50
CA SER A 63 5.14 -1.11 19.87
C SER A 63 3.97 -0.98 20.83
N ALA A 64 4.12 -1.43 22.08
CA ALA A 64 3.12 -1.25 23.15
C ALA A 64 2.81 0.23 23.50
N ALA A 65 3.20 1.20 22.66
CA ALA A 65 2.93 2.61 22.82
C ALA A 65 1.44 2.90 22.55
N ASP A 66 0.84 3.61 23.50
CA ASP A 66 -0.59 3.87 23.60
C ASP A 66 -1.16 4.52 22.33
N TRP A 67 -2.09 3.81 21.69
CA TRP A 67 -2.89 4.31 20.59
C TRP A 67 -3.53 5.66 20.95
N GLN A 68 -3.29 6.68 20.14
CA GLN A 68 -3.78 8.03 20.40
C GLN A 68 -5.02 8.30 19.54
N TRP A 69 -6.13 8.59 20.20
CA TRP A 69 -7.34 9.05 19.51
C TRP A 69 -7.09 10.40 18.82
N VAL A 70 -7.60 10.54 17.60
CA VAL A 70 -7.61 11.80 16.86
C VAL A 70 -9.03 12.15 16.42
N ALA A 71 -9.45 13.38 16.71
CA ALA A 71 -10.79 13.89 16.38
C ALA A 71 -11.00 14.16 14.87
N GLN A 72 -10.03 13.85 14.02
CA GLN A 72 -9.95 14.40 12.67
C GLN A 72 -10.89 13.68 11.69
N SER A 73 -11.88 14.42 11.17
CA SER A 73 -12.71 14.07 10.02
C SER A 73 -12.04 14.54 8.73
N GLY A 74 -11.11 13.75 8.20
CA GLY A 74 -10.46 14.01 6.92
C GLY A 74 -9.89 12.74 6.33
N ALA A 75 -9.72 12.70 5.01
CA ALA A 75 -9.06 11.59 4.33
C ALA A 75 -7.59 11.53 4.76
N ILE A 76 -7.33 10.88 5.89
CA ILE A 76 -5.98 10.61 6.38
C ILE A 76 -5.34 9.68 5.34
N SER A 77 -4.47 10.23 4.49
CA SER A 77 -3.86 9.56 3.33
C SER A 77 -3.33 8.17 3.69
N VAL A 78 -4.00 7.10 3.27
CA VAL A 78 -3.74 5.72 3.70
C VAL A 78 -2.41 5.20 3.14
N SER A 79 -1.31 5.60 3.77
CA SER A 79 0.04 5.18 3.41
C SER A 79 0.38 3.90 4.14
N GLY A 80 0.34 2.76 3.44
CA GLY A 80 0.68 1.47 4.03
C GLY A 80 -0.15 0.32 3.51
N ALA A 81 0.13 -0.88 4.02
CA ALA A 81 -0.73 -2.04 3.84
C ALA A 81 -2.03 -1.83 4.62
N GLN A 82 -3.14 -2.31 4.05
CA GLN A 82 -4.46 -2.19 4.67
C GLN A 82 -4.98 -3.56 5.05
N ALA A 83 -5.63 -3.63 6.19
CA ALA A 83 -6.37 -4.80 6.62
C ALA A 83 -7.70 -4.39 7.24
N SER A 84 -8.66 -5.30 7.17
CA SER A 84 -9.89 -5.23 7.95
C SER A 84 -9.89 -6.30 9.04
N TRP A 85 -10.47 -5.98 10.17
CA TRP A 85 -10.70 -6.89 11.28
C TRP A 85 -12.13 -6.70 11.77
N ARG A 86 -12.76 -7.79 12.24
CA ARG A 86 -14.12 -7.75 12.76
C ARG A 86 -14.19 -8.51 14.08
N GLY A 87 -14.54 -7.80 15.14
CA GLY A 87 -14.91 -8.34 16.44
C GLY A 87 -16.42 -8.53 16.56
N ALA A 88 -16.88 -8.86 17.76
CA ALA A 88 -18.29 -9.10 18.03
C ALA A 88 -19.18 -7.86 17.85
N GLU A 89 -18.71 -6.70 18.32
CA GLU A 89 -19.49 -5.46 18.37
C GLU A 89 -18.88 -4.32 17.53
N VAL A 90 -17.72 -4.59 16.92
CA VAL A 90 -16.90 -3.56 16.31
C VAL A 90 -16.14 -4.08 15.10
N GLN A 91 -15.98 -3.22 14.10
CA GLN A 91 -15.13 -3.44 12.94
C GLN A 91 -13.98 -2.44 12.93
N ALA A 92 -12.80 -2.89 12.50
CA ALA A 92 -11.63 -2.06 12.43
C ALA A 92 -10.96 -2.16 11.05
N GLN A 93 -10.49 -1.02 10.55
CA GLN A 93 -9.61 -0.92 9.41
C GLN A 93 -8.23 -0.49 9.91
N LEU A 94 -7.25 -1.37 9.73
CA LEU A 94 -5.86 -1.16 10.10
C LEU A 94 -5.06 -0.72 8.88
N SER A 95 -4.18 0.26 9.06
CA SER A 95 -3.14 0.59 8.10
C SER A 95 -1.77 0.52 8.78
N LEU A 96 -0.88 -0.33 8.25
CA LEU A 96 0.48 -0.50 8.76
C LEU A 96 1.53 -0.05 7.73
N PRO A 97 2.65 0.54 8.18
CA PRO A 97 3.74 0.92 7.28
C PRO A 97 4.32 -0.29 6.55
N TRP A 98 4.60 -0.14 5.25
CA TRP A 98 5.26 -1.17 4.43
C TRP A 98 6.59 -1.60 5.06
N THR A 99 7.38 -0.66 5.56
CA THR A 99 8.67 -0.92 6.21
C THR A 99 8.55 -1.84 7.42
N THR A 100 7.47 -1.70 8.21
CA THR A 100 7.22 -2.55 9.36
C THR A 100 6.96 -3.98 8.93
N LEU A 101 6.11 -4.17 7.91
CA LEU A 101 5.81 -5.51 7.39
C LEU A 101 7.03 -6.14 6.71
N ARG A 102 7.83 -5.37 5.97
CA ARG A 102 9.07 -5.83 5.34
C ARG A 102 10.13 -6.30 6.32
N ALA A 103 10.12 -5.78 7.54
CA ALA A 103 11.03 -6.22 8.59
C ALA A 103 10.69 -7.63 9.11
N LEU A 104 9.49 -8.14 8.81
CA LEU A 104 9.06 -9.49 9.20
C LEU A 104 9.57 -10.52 8.19
N GLY A 105 10.15 -11.59 8.70
CA GLY A 105 10.58 -12.72 7.88
C GLY A 105 9.42 -13.58 7.35
N GLU A 106 8.26 -13.52 8.00
CA GLU A 106 7.08 -14.31 7.69
C GLU A 106 5.79 -13.52 7.93
N ALA A 107 4.66 -14.05 7.44
CA ALA A 107 3.37 -13.42 7.59
C ALA A 107 2.95 -13.40 9.08
N PRO A 108 2.54 -12.23 9.63
CA PRO A 108 2.14 -12.15 11.02
C PRO A 108 0.81 -12.88 11.25
N GLU A 109 0.76 -13.73 12.27
CA GLU A 109 -0.47 -14.40 12.69
C GLU A 109 -1.28 -13.48 13.61
N VAL A 110 -2.28 -12.80 13.04
CA VAL A 110 -3.22 -11.96 13.80
C VAL A 110 -4.64 -12.48 13.58
N PRO A 111 -5.29 -13.07 14.61
CA PRO A 111 -6.62 -13.68 14.47
C PRO A 111 -7.67 -12.71 13.92
N GLY A 112 -8.42 -13.15 12.90
CA GLY A 112 -9.50 -12.37 12.29
C GLY A 112 -9.03 -11.20 11.42
N LEU A 113 -7.73 -10.91 11.34
CA LEU A 113 -7.18 -9.86 10.49
C LEU A 113 -7.13 -10.34 9.04
N GLN A 114 -7.73 -9.56 8.14
CA GLN A 114 -7.78 -9.86 6.71
C GLN A 114 -7.07 -8.75 5.94
N TRP A 115 -5.91 -9.08 5.37
CA TRP A 115 -5.16 -8.16 4.53
C TRP A 115 -5.87 -7.91 3.20
N HIS A 116 -5.91 -6.64 2.78
CA HIS A 116 -6.48 -6.25 1.50
C HIS A 116 -5.47 -6.48 0.38
N ALA A 117 -5.99 -6.89 -0.78
CA ALA A 117 -5.17 -7.04 -1.97
C ALA A 117 -4.53 -5.70 -2.35
N THR A 118 -3.25 -5.74 -2.70
CA THR A 118 -2.38 -4.58 -2.85
C THR A 118 -1.94 -4.41 -4.29
N ALA A 119 -2.06 -3.18 -4.82
CA ALA A 119 -1.49 -2.86 -6.13
C ALA A 119 0.03 -3.05 -6.11
N ALA A 120 0.52 -3.94 -6.96
CA ALA A 120 1.90 -4.39 -6.94
C ALA A 120 2.63 -4.08 -8.24
N GLU A 121 3.95 -3.98 -8.14
CA GLU A 121 4.85 -3.83 -9.28
C GLU A 121 6.19 -4.52 -9.03
N CYS A 122 6.84 -4.92 -10.11
CA CYS A 122 8.16 -5.53 -10.09
C CYS A 122 9.15 -4.53 -10.65
N VAL A 123 10.12 -4.11 -9.85
CA VAL A 123 11.24 -3.31 -10.33
C VAL A 123 12.18 -4.24 -11.07
N LEU A 124 12.49 -3.89 -12.32
CA LEU A 124 13.31 -4.67 -13.23
C LEU A 124 14.70 -4.07 -13.42
N ALA A 125 14.80 -2.74 -13.38
CA ALA A 125 16.05 -2.01 -13.55
C ALA A 125 15.92 -0.59 -12.98
N GLN A 126 17.05 0.04 -12.71
CA GLN A 126 17.14 1.41 -12.21
C GLN A 126 18.27 2.15 -12.94
N TRP A 127 18.06 3.43 -13.28
CA TRP A 127 19.05 4.28 -13.94
C TRP A 127 19.05 5.69 -13.38
N ARG A 128 20.16 6.39 -13.56
CA ARG A 128 20.23 7.85 -13.43
C ARG A 128 20.26 8.47 -14.82
N LEU A 129 19.11 8.50 -15.49
CA LEU A 129 18.96 9.15 -16.79
C LEU A 129 18.96 10.68 -16.60
N GLY A 130 19.78 11.38 -17.38
CA GLY A 130 19.75 12.82 -17.50
C GLY A 130 18.70 13.29 -18.51
N ASP A 131 18.56 14.61 -18.63
CA ASP A 131 17.55 15.21 -19.51
C ASP A 131 17.79 14.89 -20.99
N GLU A 132 19.04 14.75 -21.40
CA GLU A 132 19.41 14.39 -22.78
C GLU A 132 18.97 12.97 -23.14
N GLU A 133 19.22 11.99 -22.25
CA GLU A 133 18.76 10.61 -22.47
C GLU A 133 17.23 10.51 -22.46
N LEU A 134 16.56 11.30 -21.61
CA LEU A 134 15.10 11.37 -21.56
C LEU A 134 14.48 12.05 -22.78
N ALA A 135 15.19 12.99 -23.39
CA ALA A 135 14.78 13.65 -24.63
C ALA A 135 15.02 12.76 -25.85
N ALA A 136 15.99 11.85 -25.78
CA ALA A 136 16.30 10.87 -26.84
C ALA A 136 15.34 9.67 -26.88
N LEU A 137 14.40 9.56 -25.92
CA LEU A 137 13.39 8.50 -25.94
C LEU A 137 12.45 8.67 -27.13
N GLU A 138 12.40 7.68 -28.01
CA GLU A 138 11.56 7.70 -29.20
C GLU A 138 10.83 6.36 -29.42
N LEU A 139 9.73 6.41 -30.17
CA LEU A 139 8.97 5.22 -30.55
C LEU A 139 9.85 4.27 -31.37
N GLY A 140 9.95 3.02 -30.92
CA GLY A 140 10.82 2.01 -31.53
C GLY A 140 12.26 2.02 -31.02
N GLY A 141 12.65 3.04 -30.25
CA GLY A 141 13.95 3.12 -29.59
C GLY A 141 14.16 1.99 -28.58
N LEU A 142 15.44 1.71 -28.29
CA LEU A 142 15.86 0.68 -27.34
C LEU A 142 16.61 1.31 -26.17
N LEU A 143 16.17 1.01 -24.95
CA LEU A 143 16.91 1.33 -23.73
C LEU A 143 17.56 0.05 -23.18
N LEU A 144 18.88 0.04 -23.09
CA LEU A 144 19.64 -1.15 -22.66
C LEU A 144 19.61 -1.29 -21.14
N LEU A 145 19.46 -2.53 -20.65
CA LEU A 145 19.57 -2.84 -19.22
C LEU A 145 21.02 -3.22 -18.92
N GLU A 146 21.69 -2.47 -18.04
CA GLU A 146 23.11 -2.64 -17.73
C GLU A 146 23.44 -3.92 -16.92
N ALA A 147 22.45 -4.49 -16.23
CA ALA A 147 22.58 -5.69 -15.41
C ALA A 147 21.39 -6.64 -15.61
N PRO A 148 21.55 -7.96 -15.34
CA PRO A 148 20.41 -8.88 -15.32
C PRO A 148 19.38 -8.38 -14.31
N ALA A 149 18.12 -8.30 -14.75
CA ALA A 149 17.02 -7.71 -14.00
C ALA A 149 16.82 -8.42 -12.65
N SER A 150 17.26 -7.82 -11.56
CA SER A 150 16.87 -8.25 -10.21
C SER A 150 15.39 -7.92 -10.06
N ARG A 151 14.53 -8.94 -10.11
CA ARG A 151 13.08 -8.78 -9.98
C ARG A 151 12.73 -8.54 -8.52
N GLN A 152 12.57 -7.27 -8.15
CA GLN A 152 12.12 -6.92 -6.80
C GLN A 152 10.63 -6.59 -6.82
N LEU A 153 9.83 -7.47 -6.21
CA LEU A 153 8.39 -7.25 -6.05
C LEU A 153 8.13 -6.24 -4.91
N ARG A 154 7.30 -5.24 -5.17
CA ARG A 154 6.88 -4.26 -4.18
C ARG A 154 5.45 -3.78 -4.32
N ALA A 155 4.93 -3.19 -3.25
CA ALA A 155 3.70 -2.41 -3.33
C ALA A 155 3.98 -1.12 -4.09
N ARG A 156 3.05 -0.68 -4.95
CA ARG A 156 3.24 0.55 -5.77
C ARG A 156 3.42 1.81 -4.92
N ALA A 157 2.75 1.86 -3.76
CA ALA A 157 2.81 2.98 -2.83
C ALA A 157 3.96 2.87 -1.80
N GLU A 158 4.84 1.87 -1.95
CA GLU A 158 6.00 1.72 -1.08
C GLU A 158 7.02 2.83 -1.41
N PRO A 159 7.51 3.59 -0.43
CA PRO A 159 8.50 4.64 -0.68
C PRO A 159 9.82 4.01 -1.15
N THR A 160 10.44 4.63 -2.14
CA THR A 160 11.51 4.00 -2.93
C THR A 160 12.90 4.62 -2.71
N GLY A 161 13.03 5.60 -1.80
CA GLY A 161 14.26 6.35 -1.56
C GLY A 161 14.47 7.49 -2.57
N GLU A 162 15.72 7.94 -2.73
CA GLU A 162 16.06 8.98 -3.72
C GLU A 162 15.96 8.47 -5.16
N ALA A 163 15.80 9.40 -6.12
CA ALA A 163 15.48 9.15 -7.51
C ALA A 163 16.58 8.43 -8.30
N PRO A 164 16.31 7.19 -8.73
CA PRO A 164 16.58 6.81 -10.10
C PRO A 164 15.28 6.66 -10.88
N TRP A 165 15.38 6.79 -12.19
CA TRP A 165 14.38 6.27 -13.13
C TRP A 165 14.31 4.76 -12.99
N GLN A 166 13.11 4.19 -12.96
CA GLN A 166 12.90 2.75 -12.73
C GLN A 166 12.14 2.15 -13.89
N LEU A 167 12.57 0.97 -14.33
CA LEU A 167 11.74 0.11 -15.15
C LEU A 167 10.90 -0.76 -14.25
N VAL A 168 9.58 -0.64 -14.37
CA VAL A 168 8.64 -1.44 -13.58
C VAL A 168 7.70 -2.23 -14.47
N ALA A 169 7.36 -3.46 -14.06
CA ALA A 169 6.25 -4.23 -14.61
C ALA A 169 5.10 -4.23 -13.60
N ARG A 170 3.91 -3.78 -14.01
CA ARG A 170 2.76 -3.57 -13.11
C ARG A 170 1.68 -4.60 -13.34
N TRP A 171 1.23 -5.26 -12.27
CA TRP A 171 0.06 -6.12 -12.36
C TRP A 171 -1.20 -5.27 -12.48
N GLU A 172 -2.11 -5.68 -13.37
CA GLU A 172 -3.40 -5.02 -13.54
C GLU A 172 -4.30 -5.25 -12.32
N GLN A 173 -4.31 -6.48 -11.81
CA GLN A 173 -5.05 -6.86 -10.63
C GLN A 173 -4.16 -6.73 -9.38
N PRO A 174 -4.70 -6.20 -8.27
CA PRO A 174 -4.03 -6.24 -6.97
C PRO A 174 -3.66 -7.68 -6.59
N LEU A 175 -2.49 -7.85 -5.96
CA LEU A 175 -2.00 -9.14 -5.48
C LEU A 175 -2.27 -9.30 -3.98
N PRO A 176 -2.42 -10.54 -3.47
CA PRO A 176 -2.44 -10.78 -2.03
C PRO A 176 -1.20 -10.21 -1.35
N LEU A 177 -1.36 -9.62 -0.17
CA LEU A 177 -0.28 -8.94 0.53
C LEU A 177 0.91 -9.87 0.78
N GLU A 178 0.64 -11.13 1.12
CA GLU A 178 1.65 -12.15 1.43
C GLU A 178 2.56 -12.43 0.24
N VAL A 179 2.01 -12.33 -0.98
CA VAL A 179 2.78 -12.45 -2.22
C VAL A 179 3.65 -11.22 -2.40
N VAL A 180 3.11 -10.01 -2.18
CA VAL A 180 3.87 -8.75 -2.29
C VAL A 180 5.01 -8.70 -1.28
N MET A 181 4.77 -9.18 -0.06
CA MET A 181 5.76 -9.25 1.01
C MET A 181 6.80 -10.36 0.80
N GLY A 182 6.49 -11.37 -0.01
CA GLY A 182 7.37 -12.49 -0.29
C GLY A 182 7.31 -13.61 0.76
N TRP A 183 6.26 -13.63 1.58
CA TRP A 183 6.08 -14.64 2.63
C TRP A 183 5.58 -15.97 2.07
N ASN A 184 4.77 -15.94 1.00
CA ASN A 184 4.10 -17.13 0.46
C ASN A 184 4.62 -17.54 -0.92
N GLY A 185 5.89 -17.95 -0.98
CA GLY A 185 6.48 -18.58 -2.16
C GLY A 185 6.85 -17.61 -3.28
N PRO A 186 7.16 -18.12 -4.48
CA PRO A 186 7.69 -17.31 -5.56
C PRO A 186 6.63 -16.33 -6.11
N PRO A 187 7.03 -15.11 -6.49
CA PRO A 187 6.10 -14.15 -7.06
C PRO A 187 5.54 -14.66 -8.40
N PRO A 188 4.32 -14.23 -8.79
CA PRO A 188 3.77 -14.55 -10.10
C PRO A 188 4.69 -14.04 -11.22
N ALA A 189 4.52 -14.58 -12.42
CA ALA A 189 5.26 -14.10 -13.58
C ALA A 189 5.07 -12.59 -13.76
N ALA A 190 6.19 -11.88 -13.97
CA ALA A 190 6.16 -10.45 -14.19
C ALA A 190 5.35 -10.12 -15.46
N PRO A 191 4.54 -9.05 -15.45
CA PRO A 191 3.83 -8.57 -16.63
C PRO A 191 4.79 -8.28 -17.78
N ILE A 192 4.32 -8.54 -19.01
CA ILE A 192 5.13 -8.35 -20.23
C ILE A 192 5.36 -6.86 -20.50
N GLN A 193 4.34 -6.04 -20.26
CA GLN A 193 4.42 -4.61 -20.47
C GLN A 193 5.11 -3.93 -19.28
N CYS A 194 6.14 -3.16 -19.61
CA CYS A 194 6.98 -2.44 -18.68
C CYS A 194 6.77 -0.93 -18.85
N GLN A 195 6.97 -0.19 -17.78
CA GLN A 195 6.85 1.27 -17.73
C GLN A 195 8.14 1.86 -17.20
N LEU A 196 8.67 2.86 -17.89
CA LEU A 196 9.75 3.70 -17.37
C LEU A 196 9.10 4.80 -16.54
N ILE A 197 9.40 4.83 -15.25
CA ILE A 197 8.81 5.78 -14.30
C ILE A 197 9.88 6.56 -13.55
N ASP A 198 9.54 7.78 -13.17
CA ASP A 198 10.25 8.53 -12.15
C ASP A 198 9.80 7.99 -10.79
N ALA A 199 10.73 7.50 -9.96
CA ALA A 199 10.41 6.93 -8.66
C ALA A 199 9.69 7.92 -7.72
N THR A 200 9.86 9.23 -7.95
CA THR A 200 9.17 10.29 -7.20
C THR A 200 7.76 10.57 -7.71
N ARG A 201 7.44 10.16 -8.95
CA ARG A 201 6.14 10.33 -9.61
C ARG A 201 5.73 9.04 -10.33
N PRO A 202 5.51 7.94 -9.60
CA PRO A 202 5.32 6.62 -10.19
C PRO A 202 4.05 6.52 -11.06
N ASP A 203 3.05 7.37 -10.84
CA ASP A 203 1.79 7.30 -11.58
C ASP A 203 1.85 7.91 -12.99
N VAL A 204 2.93 8.64 -13.31
CA VAL A 204 3.12 9.27 -14.62
C VAL A 204 4.26 8.55 -15.36
N PRO A 205 3.95 7.49 -16.13
CA PRO A 205 4.97 6.80 -16.89
C PRO A 205 5.51 7.69 -18.00
N ARG A 206 6.83 7.73 -18.12
CA ARG A 206 7.55 8.47 -19.16
C ARG A 206 7.61 7.71 -20.48
N ALA A 207 7.65 6.39 -20.42
CA ALA A 207 7.59 5.54 -21.60
C ALA A 207 6.98 4.19 -21.23
N ARG A 208 6.44 3.49 -22.23
CA ARG A 208 5.91 2.13 -22.11
C ARG A 208 6.49 1.25 -23.20
N GLY A 209 6.67 -0.02 -22.89
CA GLY A 209 7.26 -0.96 -23.82
C GLY A 209 7.31 -2.38 -23.31
N ARG A 210 8.13 -3.20 -23.93
CA ARG A 210 8.37 -4.59 -23.53
C ARG A 210 9.84 -4.93 -23.53
N LEU A 211 10.22 -5.87 -22.68
CA LEU A 211 11.55 -6.42 -22.69
C LEU A 211 11.75 -7.30 -23.94
N VAL A 212 12.81 -7.04 -24.68
CA VAL A 212 13.27 -7.86 -25.81
C VAL A 212 14.68 -8.38 -25.54
N PRO A 213 15.04 -9.58 -26.04
CA PRO A 213 16.41 -10.06 -25.98
C PRO A 213 17.35 -9.08 -26.72
N TRP A 214 18.51 -8.79 -26.13
CA TRP A 214 19.54 -7.96 -26.76
C TRP A 214 20.93 -8.48 -26.40
N GLY A 215 21.63 -9.05 -27.38
CA GLY A 215 22.91 -9.73 -27.14
C GLY A 215 22.75 -10.82 -26.08
N THR A 216 23.50 -10.71 -24.98
CA THR A 216 23.42 -11.60 -23.81
C THR A 216 22.45 -11.14 -22.72
N GLY A 217 21.77 -10.00 -22.92
CA GLY A 217 20.90 -9.35 -21.94
C GLY A 217 19.51 -9.02 -22.48
N GLN A 218 18.93 -7.95 -21.96
CA GLN A 218 17.61 -7.46 -22.34
C GLN A 218 17.65 -5.96 -22.61
N ALA A 219 16.74 -5.49 -23.47
CA ALA A 219 16.49 -4.08 -23.69
C ALA A 219 14.98 -3.80 -23.56
N LEU A 220 14.62 -2.62 -23.07
CA LEU A 220 13.27 -2.11 -23.21
C LEU A 220 13.10 -1.56 -24.63
N ARG A 221 12.23 -2.18 -25.41
CA ARG A 221 11.76 -1.58 -26.66
C ARG A 221 10.61 -0.65 -26.38
N ILE A 222 10.78 0.63 -26.72
CA ILE A 222 9.81 1.69 -26.48
C ILE A 222 8.68 1.58 -27.51
N GLU A 223 7.45 1.52 -27.02
CA GLU A 223 6.23 1.41 -27.82
C GLU A 223 5.32 2.64 -27.65
N THR A 224 5.55 3.45 -26.62
CA THR A 224 4.86 4.73 -26.40
C THR A 224 5.74 5.61 -25.50
N VAL A 225 5.75 6.93 -25.75
CA VAL A 225 6.38 7.97 -24.92
C VAL A 225 5.31 8.97 -24.53
#